data_AF-A0AAV8DWS5-F1
#
_entry.id   AF-A0AAV8DWS5-F1
#
_cell.length_a   1.000
_cell.length_b   1.000
_cell.length_c   1.000
_cell.angle_alpha   90.00
_cell.angle_beta   90.00
_cell.angle_gamma   90.00
#
_symmetry.space_group_name_H-M   'P 1'
#
loop_
_entity.id
_entity.type
_entity.pdbx_description
1 polymer ?
#
loop_
_entity_poly.entity_id
_entity_poly.type
_entity_poly.pdbx_seq_one_letter_code
_entity_poly.pdbx_strand_id
1 'polypeptide(L)'
;MATSLNSLVFLLAYGLILSALALSSADFLTDEFHKWMKEHQVSYGNEGEELKRFGIFKANYLFINESNYNPKIEFKLGLNKFADLTNEEFLAKFTGYTPRSTKPTSTPFRYADVTTPSSIDWRSQGAVTDVKDQGQCGSCWAFGAVATIEGITKIKKGYLPNLSEQELVDCVTDCYGCNGGYQDSAFQWVINNGRITSEADYPYTAQVGTCDATKKSHYAASITGYEDVPSGNETALMNAVANQPVTVSIESSGLSFQFYSSGIYRGPCGLNLDLSTMQLQQLVMAEMAPLASIG
;
A
#
# COMPACT_ATOMS: atom_id res chain seq x y z
N MET A 1 -50.87 -13.11 -40.48
CA MET A 1 -50.03 -12.00 -41.01
C MET A 1 -49.94 -10.83 -40.03
N ALA A 2 -51.04 -10.31 -39.48
CA ALA A 2 -50.98 -9.19 -38.51
C ALA A 2 -50.21 -9.50 -37.21
N THR A 3 -50.28 -10.75 -36.72
CA THR A 3 -49.56 -11.18 -35.49
C THR A 3 -48.04 -11.26 -35.67
N SER A 4 -47.54 -11.66 -36.85
CA SER A 4 -46.10 -11.73 -37.10
C SER A 4 -45.47 -10.35 -37.34
N LEU A 5 -46.24 -9.41 -37.90
CA LEU A 5 -45.80 -8.04 -38.11
C LEU A 5 -45.61 -7.29 -36.78
N ASN A 6 -46.55 -7.46 -35.84
CA ASN A 6 -46.43 -6.88 -34.49
C ASN A 6 -45.22 -7.45 -33.73
N SER A 7 -44.98 -8.76 -33.78
CA SER A 7 -43.82 -9.38 -33.14
C SER A 7 -42.49 -8.86 -33.71
N LEU A 8 -42.40 -8.62 -35.02
CA LEU A 8 -41.20 -8.06 -35.64
C LEU A 8 -40.94 -6.61 -35.20
N VAL A 9 -42.00 -5.80 -35.09
CA VAL A 9 -41.91 -4.42 -34.61
C VAL A 9 -41.44 -4.36 -33.15
N PHE A 10 -41.92 -5.27 -32.29
CA PHE A 10 -41.46 -5.35 -30.89
C PHE A 10 -39.98 -5.76 -30.79
N LEU A 11 -39.53 -6.72 -31.60
CA LEU A 11 -38.11 -7.14 -31.61
C LEU A 11 -37.19 -6.02 -32.10
N LEU A 12 -37.60 -5.27 -33.14
CA LEU A 12 -36.84 -4.13 -33.63
C LEU A 12 -36.81 -2.99 -32.61
N ALA A 13 -37.95 -2.67 -31.97
CA ALA A 13 -38.01 -1.66 -30.92
C ALA A 13 -37.14 -2.04 -29.70
N TYR A 14 -37.18 -3.31 -29.27
CA TYR A 14 -36.33 -3.80 -28.19
C TYR A 14 -34.84 -3.75 -28.55
N GLY A 15 -34.48 -4.10 -29.78
CA GLY A 15 -33.10 -3.98 -30.28
C GLY A 15 -32.60 -2.53 -30.30
N LEU A 16 -33.44 -1.58 -30.71
CA LEU A 16 -33.11 -0.14 -30.70
C LEU A 16 -32.98 0.42 -29.27
N ILE A 17 -33.80 -0.05 -28.33
CA ILE A 17 -33.69 0.35 -26.92
C ILE A 17 -32.40 -0.20 -26.31
N LEU A 18 -32.06 -1.46 -26.56
CA LEU A 18 -30.82 -2.07 -26.09
C LEU A 18 -29.58 -1.38 -26.67
N SER A 19 -29.59 -1.01 -27.95
CA SER A 19 -28.46 -0.29 -28.55
C SER A 19 -28.32 1.12 -27.98
N ALA A 20 -29.42 1.87 -27.82
CA ALA A 20 -29.38 3.20 -27.22
C ALA A 20 -28.87 3.16 -25.77
N LEU A 21 -29.29 2.18 -24.97
CA LEU A 21 -28.77 1.96 -23.61
C LEU A 21 -27.27 1.63 -23.64
N ALA A 22 -26.82 0.76 -24.56
CA ALA A 22 -25.40 0.45 -24.70
C ALA A 22 -24.56 1.68 -25.08
N LEU A 23 -25.03 2.52 -26.02
CA LEU A 23 -24.36 3.76 -26.39
C LEU A 23 -24.27 4.73 -25.19
N SER A 24 -25.38 5.00 -24.52
CA SER A 24 -25.37 5.88 -23.34
C SER A 24 -24.45 5.40 -22.22
N SER A 25 -24.35 4.08 -22.02
CA SER A 25 -23.42 3.50 -21.05
C SER A 25 -21.94 3.67 -21.47
N ALA A 26 -21.66 3.63 -22.77
CA ALA A 26 -20.32 3.84 -23.31
C ALA A 26 -19.91 5.31 -23.21
N ASP A 27 -20.82 6.24 -23.51
CA ASP A 27 -20.61 7.68 -23.36
C ASP A 27 -20.31 8.03 -21.90
N PHE A 28 -21.12 7.52 -20.96
CA PHE A 28 -20.93 7.74 -19.53
C PHE A 28 -19.56 7.27 -19.02
N LEU A 29 -19.11 6.07 -19.39
CA LEU A 29 -17.82 5.55 -18.95
C LEU A 29 -16.65 6.32 -19.55
N THR A 30 -16.80 6.80 -20.78
CA THR A 30 -15.80 7.65 -21.44
C THR A 30 -15.64 8.97 -20.68
N ASP A 31 -16.76 9.59 -20.31
CA ASP A 31 -16.75 10.82 -19.50
C ASP A 31 -16.11 10.60 -18.12
N GLU A 32 -16.45 9.50 -17.44
CA GLU A 32 -15.87 9.19 -16.13
C GLU A 32 -14.37 8.89 -16.21
N PHE A 33 -13.90 8.27 -17.30
CA PHE A 33 -12.48 8.06 -17.55
C PHE A 33 -11.73 9.38 -17.75
N HIS A 34 -12.24 10.28 -18.60
CA HIS A 34 -11.61 11.59 -18.81
C HIS A 34 -11.61 12.44 -17.55
N LYS A 35 -12.69 12.37 -16.74
CA LYS A 35 -12.75 13.01 -15.43
C LYS A 35 -11.68 12.45 -14.50
N TRP A 36 -11.57 11.12 -14.40
CA TRP A 36 -10.54 10.46 -13.60
C TRP A 36 -9.12 10.84 -14.05
N MET A 37 -8.85 10.86 -15.36
CA MET A 37 -7.56 11.28 -15.93
C MET A 37 -7.21 12.70 -15.51
N LYS A 38 -8.18 13.63 -15.54
CA LYS A 38 -7.97 15.01 -15.13
C LYS A 38 -7.70 15.12 -13.63
N GLU A 39 -8.45 14.40 -12.81
CA GLU A 39 -8.28 14.38 -11.34
C GLU A 39 -6.92 13.82 -10.92
N HIS A 40 -6.42 12.81 -11.63
CA HIS A 40 -5.16 12.13 -11.33
C HIS A 40 -3.98 12.60 -12.19
N GLN A 41 -4.18 13.63 -13.03
CA GLN A 41 -3.16 14.20 -13.92
C GLN A 41 -2.50 13.16 -14.85
N VAL A 42 -3.30 12.22 -15.36
CA VAL A 42 -2.84 11.14 -16.25
C VAL A 42 -2.99 11.56 -17.71
N SER A 43 -1.96 11.28 -18.51
CA SER A 43 -1.96 11.45 -19.97
C SER A 43 -1.18 10.33 -20.62
N TYR A 44 -1.62 9.86 -21.80
CA TYR A 44 -0.98 8.77 -22.52
C TYR A 44 -0.24 9.27 -23.77
N GLY A 45 0.86 8.60 -24.10
CA GLY A 45 1.72 9.02 -25.21
C GLY A 45 1.17 8.71 -26.60
N ASN A 46 0.16 7.83 -26.71
CA ASN A 46 -0.50 7.48 -27.96
C ASN A 46 -1.91 6.94 -27.71
N GLU A 47 -2.77 7.05 -28.74
CA GLU A 47 -4.17 6.60 -28.71
C GLU A 47 -4.33 5.11 -28.41
N GLY A 48 -3.36 4.27 -28.84
CA GLY A 48 -3.40 2.84 -28.57
C GLY A 48 -3.25 2.51 -27.10
N GLU A 49 -2.34 3.18 -26.40
CA GLU A 49 -2.18 3.04 -24.94
C GLU A 49 -3.40 3.61 -24.21
N GLU A 50 -3.92 4.76 -24.64
CA GLU A 50 -5.14 5.34 -24.04
C GLU A 50 -6.34 4.39 -24.18
N LEU A 51 -6.55 3.79 -25.35
CA LEU A 51 -7.64 2.83 -25.57
C LEU A 51 -7.47 1.56 -24.72
N LYS A 52 -6.23 1.06 -24.57
CA LYS A 52 -5.91 -0.05 -23.66
C LYS A 52 -6.27 0.32 -22.22
N ARG A 53 -5.84 1.50 -21.76
CA ARG A 53 -6.04 1.99 -20.39
C ARG A 53 -7.50 2.25 -20.09
N PHE A 54 -8.25 2.78 -21.05
CA PHE A 54 -9.70 2.91 -20.95
C PHE A 54 -10.40 1.55 -20.78
N GLY A 55 -9.97 0.52 -21.52
CA GLY A 55 -10.50 -0.84 -21.37
C GLY A 55 -10.27 -1.40 -19.97
N ILE A 56 -9.08 -1.18 -19.40
CA ILE A 56 -8.74 -1.59 -18.02
C ILE A 56 -9.56 -0.79 -17.01
N PHE A 57 -9.62 0.53 -17.16
CA PHE A 57 -10.41 1.43 -16.31
C PHE A 57 -11.88 1.00 -16.26
N LYS A 58 -12.48 0.66 -17.39
CA LYS A 58 -13.86 0.16 -17.46
C LYS A 58 -14.05 -1.11 -16.64
N ALA A 59 -13.14 -2.08 -16.75
CA ALA A 59 -13.21 -3.32 -15.98
C ALA A 59 -13.13 -3.04 -14.47
N ASN A 60 -12.20 -2.17 -14.06
CA ASN A 60 -12.02 -1.78 -12.66
C ASN A 60 -13.22 -0.98 -12.13
N TYR A 61 -13.77 -0.06 -12.92
CA TYR A 61 -14.97 0.70 -12.58
C TYR A 61 -16.17 -0.22 -12.27
N LEU A 62 -16.39 -1.23 -13.11
CA LEU A 62 -17.46 -2.21 -12.91
C LEU A 62 -17.23 -3.03 -11.64
N PHE A 63 -16.00 -3.50 -11.40
CA PHE A 63 -15.64 -4.22 -10.18
C PHE A 63 -15.86 -3.38 -8.91
N ILE A 64 -15.45 -2.11 -8.93
CA ILE A 64 -15.62 -1.17 -7.82
C ILE A 64 -17.11 -0.98 -7.51
N ASN A 65 -17.93 -0.74 -8.55
CA ASN A 65 -19.36 -0.53 -8.37
C ASN A 65 -20.05 -1.79 -7.84
N GLU A 66 -19.81 -2.95 -8.46
CA GLU A 66 -20.38 -4.23 -8.01
C GLU A 66 -20.01 -4.51 -6.55
N SER A 67 -18.75 -4.29 -6.18
CA SER A 67 -18.27 -4.47 -4.80
C SER A 67 -18.98 -3.52 -3.84
N ASN A 68 -19.14 -2.25 -4.21
CA ASN A 68 -19.81 -1.26 -3.36
C ASN A 68 -21.33 -1.50 -3.20
N TYR A 69 -21.96 -2.25 -4.11
CA TYR A 69 -23.36 -2.69 -4.00
C TYR A 69 -23.53 -3.99 -3.21
N ASN A 70 -22.45 -4.74 -2.98
CA ASN A 70 -22.50 -5.98 -2.23
C ASN A 70 -22.62 -5.69 -0.72
N PRO A 71 -23.74 -6.05 -0.05
CA PRO A 71 -23.95 -5.76 1.37
C PRO A 71 -22.98 -6.51 2.30
N LYS A 72 -22.24 -7.50 1.79
CA LYS A 72 -21.20 -8.22 2.55
C LYS A 72 -19.88 -7.46 2.62
N ILE A 73 -19.70 -6.40 1.83
CA ILE A 73 -18.49 -5.58 1.81
C ILE A 73 -18.75 -4.35 2.69
N GLU A 74 -18.11 -4.32 3.85
CA GLU A 74 -18.29 -3.29 4.90
C GLU A 74 -17.33 -2.10 4.75
N PHE A 75 -16.59 -2.03 3.65
CA PHE A 75 -15.68 -0.95 3.30
C PHE A 75 -16.01 -0.41 1.91
N LYS A 76 -15.39 0.71 1.52
CA LYS A 76 -15.62 1.34 0.21
C LYS A 76 -14.41 1.20 -0.68
N LEU A 77 -14.69 0.82 -1.93
CA LEU A 77 -13.75 0.91 -3.03
C LEU A 77 -13.95 2.23 -3.79
N GLY A 78 -12.90 2.73 -4.43
CA GLY A 78 -12.96 3.95 -5.22
C GLY A 78 -11.98 3.96 -6.39
N LEU A 79 -12.24 4.84 -7.35
CA LEU A 79 -11.38 5.10 -8.49
C LEU A 79 -10.16 5.92 -8.05
N ASN A 80 -9.17 5.24 -7.47
CA ASN A 80 -7.92 5.86 -7.04
C ASN A 80 -6.89 5.92 -8.20
N LYS A 81 -5.64 6.30 -7.88
CA LYS A 81 -4.56 6.46 -8.86
C LYS A 81 -4.19 5.18 -9.63
N PHE A 82 -4.72 4.02 -9.24
CA PHE A 82 -4.43 2.72 -9.87
C PHE A 82 -5.57 2.24 -10.78
N ALA A 83 -6.61 3.05 -11.00
CA ALA A 83 -7.81 2.64 -11.73
C ALA A 83 -7.56 2.22 -13.18
N ASP A 84 -6.45 2.64 -13.80
CA ASP A 84 -6.07 2.27 -15.17
C ASP A 84 -5.05 1.10 -15.25
N LEU A 85 -4.74 0.47 -14.11
CA LEU A 85 -3.83 -0.66 -14.03
C LEU A 85 -4.58 -1.98 -13.87
N THR A 86 -4.09 -3.04 -14.51
CA THR A 86 -4.50 -4.39 -14.13
C THR A 86 -3.95 -4.73 -12.75
N ASN A 87 -4.50 -5.77 -12.11
CA ASN A 87 -3.94 -6.22 -10.85
C ASN A 87 -2.49 -6.65 -11.02
N GLU A 88 -2.15 -7.39 -12.06
CA GLU A 88 -0.79 -7.84 -12.35
C GLU A 88 0.19 -6.68 -12.56
N GLU A 89 -0.23 -5.61 -13.23
CA GLU A 89 0.58 -4.39 -13.39
C GLU A 89 0.77 -3.65 -12.06
N PHE A 90 -0.28 -3.57 -11.23
CA PHE A 90 -0.21 -2.99 -9.89
C PHE A 90 0.78 -3.79 -9.02
N LEU A 91 0.60 -5.10 -9.01
CA LEU A 91 1.40 -6.08 -8.32
C LEU A 91 2.89 -5.96 -8.67
N ALA A 92 3.22 -6.00 -9.96
CA ALA A 92 4.61 -5.95 -10.42
C ALA A 92 5.33 -4.62 -10.09
N LYS A 93 4.60 -3.53 -9.86
CA LYS A 93 5.18 -2.17 -9.72
C LYS A 93 5.16 -1.62 -8.30
N PHE A 94 4.14 -1.98 -7.51
CA PHE A 94 3.84 -1.30 -6.23
C PHE A 94 4.01 -2.21 -5.01
N THR A 95 4.37 -3.47 -5.21
CA THR A 95 4.70 -4.40 -4.11
C THR A 95 6.17 -4.79 -4.19
N GLY A 96 6.69 -5.44 -3.16
CA GLY A 96 8.10 -5.87 -3.20
C GLY A 96 8.59 -6.65 -2.00
N TYR A 97 7.82 -6.84 -0.93
CA TYR A 97 8.34 -7.62 0.18
C TYR A 97 8.41 -9.11 -0.18
N THR A 98 9.60 -9.68 -0.04
CA THR A 98 9.84 -11.12 -0.14
C THR A 98 9.90 -11.66 1.28
N PRO A 99 9.10 -12.65 1.68
CA PRO A 99 9.20 -13.19 3.04
C PRO A 99 10.51 -13.97 3.23
N ARG A 100 11.10 -13.86 4.42
CA ARG A 100 12.26 -14.67 4.84
C ARG A 100 11.76 -15.77 5.75
N SER A 101 12.19 -17.01 5.53
CA SER A 101 12.06 -18.04 6.56
C SER A 101 13.11 -17.76 7.64
N THR A 102 12.72 -17.04 8.68
CA THR A 102 13.51 -16.90 9.90
C THR A 102 12.92 -17.80 10.98
N LYS A 103 13.80 -18.46 11.73
CA LYS A 103 13.38 -19.20 12.92
C LYS A 103 13.10 -18.19 14.02
N PRO A 104 11.98 -18.31 14.78
CA PRO A 104 11.73 -17.46 15.92
C PRO A 104 12.91 -17.54 16.90
N THR A 105 13.51 -16.40 17.22
CA THR A 105 14.48 -16.34 18.31
C THR A 105 13.71 -16.29 19.64
N SER A 106 14.09 -17.18 20.55
CA SER A 106 13.46 -17.36 21.87
C SER A 106 13.89 -16.29 22.88
N THR A 107 13.91 -15.02 22.48
CA THR A 107 14.15 -13.92 23.42
C THR A 107 12.83 -13.46 24.03
N PRO A 108 12.81 -13.09 25.34
CA PRO A 108 11.61 -12.50 25.94
C PRO A 108 11.20 -11.23 25.21
N PHE A 109 9.92 -11.12 24.87
CA PHE A 109 9.37 -9.94 24.21
C PHE A 109 9.29 -8.77 25.19
N ARG A 110 9.94 -7.64 24.88
CA ARG A 110 10.06 -6.47 25.76
C ARG A 110 8.72 -5.91 26.23
N TYR A 111 7.68 -5.99 25.40
CA TYR A 111 6.36 -5.45 25.71
C TYR A 111 5.37 -6.52 26.18
N ALA A 112 5.84 -7.67 26.69
CA ALA A 112 4.95 -8.71 27.20
C ALA A 112 4.05 -8.22 28.35
N ASP A 113 4.59 -7.40 29.25
CA ASP A 113 3.95 -7.00 30.51
C ASP A 113 3.55 -5.50 30.57
N VAL A 114 3.30 -4.86 29.43
CA VAL A 114 2.87 -3.45 29.40
C VAL A 114 1.37 -3.28 29.57
N THR A 115 0.96 -2.16 30.18
CA THR A 115 -0.44 -1.73 30.18
C THR A 115 -0.75 -1.03 28.86
N THR A 116 -1.64 -1.63 28.09
CA THR A 116 -2.00 -1.14 26.75
C THR A 116 -3.22 -0.23 26.84
N PRO A 117 -3.15 1.02 26.32
CA PRO A 117 -4.31 1.92 26.31
C PRO A 117 -5.41 1.37 25.40
N SER A 118 -6.64 1.88 25.55
CA SER A 118 -7.76 1.47 24.68
C SER A 118 -7.63 1.99 23.24
N SER A 119 -6.84 3.04 23.04
CA SER A 119 -6.53 3.61 21.73
C SER A 119 -5.21 4.38 21.78
N ILE A 120 -4.51 4.43 20.65
CA ILE A 120 -3.35 5.29 20.43
C ILE A 120 -3.32 5.72 18.97
N ASP A 121 -2.89 6.95 18.70
CA ASP A 121 -2.60 7.44 17.35
C ASP A 121 -1.32 8.27 17.39
N TRP A 122 -0.21 7.72 16.89
CA TRP A 122 1.09 8.38 16.87
C TRP A 122 1.14 9.62 15.96
N ARG A 123 0.21 9.78 15.01
CA ARG A 123 0.08 11.02 14.23
C ARG A 123 -0.31 12.18 15.13
N SER A 124 -1.29 11.95 16.02
CA SER A 124 -1.72 12.94 17.02
C SER A 124 -0.60 13.30 18.01
N GLN A 125 0.36 12.41 18.19
CA GLN A 125 1.56 12.61 19.02
C GLN A 125 2.74 13.24 18.25
N GLY A 126 2.55 13.55 16.96
CA GLY A 126 3.58 14.14 16.10
C GLY A 126 4.77 13.21 15.85
N ALA A 127 4.56 11.90 15.88
CA ALA A 127 5.57 10.86 15.68
C ALA A 127 5.43 10.12 14.33
N VAL A 128 4.75 10.75 13.35
CA VAL A 128 4.56 10.23 11.99
C VAL A 128 4.74 11.42 11.04
N THR A 129 5.55 11.25 9.99
CA THR A 129 5.70 12.25 8.92
C THR A 129 4.50 12.23 7.98
N ASP A 130 4.49 13.12 6.99
CA ASP A 130 3.51 13.03 5.89
C ASP A 130 3.63 11.70 5.14
N VAL A 131 2.53 11.25 4.55
CA VAL A 131 2.49 10.04 3.72
C VAL A 131 3.37 10.25 2.48
N LYS A 132 4.30 9.32 2.25
CA LYS A 132 5.21 9.33 1.11
C LYS A 132 4.77 8.32 0.04
N ASP A 133 5.24 8.48 -1.20
CA ASP A 133 4.91 7.61 -2.34
C ASP A 133 6.15 6.85 -2.82
N GLN A 134 6.12 5.52 -2.76
CA GLN A 134 7.21 4.68 -3.26
C GLN A 134 7.26 4.63 -4.81
N GLY A 135 6.24 5.13 -5.51
CA GLY A 135 6.19 5.06 -6.96
C GLY A 135 6.26 3.61 -7.48
N GLN A 136 6.86 3.42 -8.65
CA GLN A 136 6.96 2.11 -9.32
C GLN A 136 8.21 1.33 -8.90
N CYS A 137 8.45 1.25 -7.59
CA CYS A 137 9.59 0.58 -6.98
C CYS A 137 9.10 -0.25 -5.78
N GLY A 138 9.50 -1.52 -5.72
CA GLY A 138 9.20 -2.43 -4.60
C GLY A 138 10.01 -2.14 -3.33
N SER A 139 10.15 -0.86 -2.97
CA SER A 139 10.92 -0.39 -1.82
C SER A 139 10.10 -0.22 -0.54
N CYS A 140 8.90 -0.80 -0.45
CA CYS A 140 8.05 -0.68 0.75
C CYS A 140 8.77 -1.13 2.04
N TRP A 141 9.73 -2.05 1.94
CA TRP A 141 10.62 -2.45 3.03
C TRP A 141 11.46 -1.29 3.59
N ALA A 142 11.97 -0.40 2.73
CA ALA A 142 12.73 0.78 3.12
C ALA A 142 11.83 1.84 3.76
N PHE A 143 10.66 2.11 3.16
CA PHE A 143 9.67 3.05 3.70
C PHE A 143 9.18 2.62 5.08
N GLY A 144 8.84 1.33 5.24
CA GLY A 144 8.39 0.78 6.51
C GLY A 144 9.46 0.85 7.61
N ALA A 145 10.75 0.73 7.27
CA ALA A 145 11.84 0.87 8.21
C ALA A 145 12.12 2.34 8.55
N VAL A 146 12.11 3.24 7.55
CA VAL A 146 12.30 4.68 7.75
C VAL A 146 11.23 5.24 8.67
N ALA A 147 9.95 4.99 8.39
CA ALA A 147 8.86 5.55 9.16
C ALA A 147 8.86 5.10 10.64
N THR A 148 9.30 3.87 10.96
CA THR A 148 9.48 3.46 12.36
C THR A 148 10.70 4.09 13.02
N ILE A 149 11.81 4.29 12.28
CA ILE A 149 12.99 5.02 12.77
C ILE A 149 12.66 6.49 13.05
N GLU A 150 11.90 7.14 12.17
CA GLU A 150 11.41 8.52 12.36
C GLU A 150 10.56 8.61 13.63
N GLY A 151 9.58 7.72 13.77
CA GLY A 151 8.68 7.67 14.93
C GLY A 151 9.39 7.41 16.25
N ILE A 152 10.28 6.41 16.31
CA ILE A 152 11.05 6.14 17.55
C ILE A 152 12.04 7.27 17.87
N THR A 153 12.58 7.94 16.84
CA THR A 153 13.43 9.13 17.03
C THR A 153 12.63 10.26 17.68
N LYS A 154 11.40 10.51 17.23
CA LYS A 154 10.50 11.47 17.89
C LYS A 154 10.26 11.10 19.34
N ILE A 155 9.91 9.85 19.62
CA ILE A 155 9.57 9.37 20.96
C ILE A 155 10.77 9.47 21.91
N LYS A 156 11.98 9.14 21.45
CA LYS A 156 13.18 9.08 22.31
C LYS A 156 13.98 10.37 22.36
N LYS A 157 14.00 11.16 21.28
CA LYS A 157 14.84 12.36 21.14
C LYS A 157 14.05 13.67 21.01
N GLY A 158 12.73 13.61 20.83
CA GLY A 158 11.85 14.79 20.82
C GLY A 158 11.68 15.50 19.47
N TYR A 159 12.46 15.13 18.45
CA TYR A 159 12.35 15.68 17.09
C TYR A 159 11.93 14.60 16.09
N LEU A 160 11.15 14.98 15.08
CA LEU A 160 10.71 14.10 14.00
C LEU A 160 11.55 14.40 12.75
N PRO A 161 12.56 13.57 12.41
CA PRO A 161 13.30 13.75 11.17
C PRO A 161 12.47 13.29 9.96
N ASN A 162 12.79 13.82 8.78
CA ASN A 162 12.39 13.25 7.51
C ASN A 162 13.61 12.52 6.91
N LEU A 163 13.64 11.20 7.00
CA LEU A 163 14.79 10.36 6.66
C LEU A 163 14.70 9.83 5.23
N SER A 164 15.85 9.48 4.67
CA SER A 164 15.97 9.00 3.29
C SER A 164 15.67 7.51 3.16
N GLU A 165 14.60 7.16 2.43
CA GLU A 165 14.38 5.80 1.95
C GLU A 165 15.40 5.41 0.87
N GLN A 166 15.86 6.37 0.07
CA GLN A 166 16.80 6.10 -1.03
C GLN A 166 18.16 5.60 -0.53
N GLU A 167 18.64 6.12 0.60
CA GLU A 167 19.88 5.62 1.21
C GLU A 167 19.77 4.12 1.50
N LEU A 168 18.62 3.65 1.99
CA LEU A 168 18.42 2.23 2.21
C LEU A 168 18.35 1.46 0.88
N VAL A 169 17.57 1.95 -0.08
CA VAL A 169 17.41 1.33 -1.41
C VAL A 169 18.76 1.13 -2.11
N ASP A 170 19.66 2.11 -2.02
CA ASP A 170 20.95 2.08 -2.71
C ASP A 170 22.05 1.36 -1.94
N CYS A 171 21.99 1.31 -0.59
CA CYS A 171 23.11 0.87 0.23
C CYS A 171 22.92 -0.45 0.99
N VAL A 172 21.69 -0.95 1.15
CA VAL A 172 21.44 -2.22 1.86
C VAL A 172 21.65 -3.39 0.88
N THR A 173 22.85 -3.96 0.88
CA THR A 173 23.24 -5.04 -0.04
C THR A 173 22.56 -6.38 0.22
N ASP A 174 22.00 -6.58 1.42
CA ASP A 174 21.23 -7.77 1.79
C ASP A 174 19.76 -7.68 1.32
N CYS A 175 19.41 -6.63 0.59
CA CYS A 175 18.13 -6.38 -0.07
C CYS A 175 18.34 -6.23 -1.59
N TYR A 176 17.25 -6.17 -2.35
CA TYR A 176 17.25 -6.14 -3.81
C TYR A 176 16.74 -4.80 -4.37
N GLY A 177 16.89 -3.71 -3.61
CA GLY A 177 16.45 -2.37 -4.01
C GLY A 177 14.95 -2.33 -4.33
N CYS A 178 14.62 -2.00 -5.59
CA CYS A 178 13.23 -2.01 -6.07
C CYS A 178 12.64 -3.40 -6.31
N ASN A 179 13.43 -4.47 -6.24
CA ASN A 179 12.93 -5.85 -6.35
C ASN A 179 12.64 -6.46 -4.97
N GLY A 180 12.65 -5.66 -3.90
CA GLY A 180 12.27 -6.09 -2.57
C GLY A 180 13.37 -6.09 -1.54
N GLY A 181 13.00 -6.40 -0.31
CA GLY A 181 13.91 -6.40 0.83
C GLY A 181 13.21 -6.71 2.15
N TYR A 182 13.98 -6.60 3.23
CA TYR A 182 13.58 -6.93 4.60
C TYR A 182 13.82 -5.74 5.53
N GLN A 183 12.87 -5.47 6.43
CA GLN A 183 12.99 -4.38 7.41
C GLN A 183 14.12 -4.65 8.39
N ASP A 184 14.30 -5.91 8.82
CA ASP A 184 15.41 -6.30 9.69
C ASP A 184 16.77 -6.00 9.06
N SER A 185 16.93 -6.29 7.76
CA SER A 185 18.16 -5.96 7.02
C SER A 185 18.37 -4.45 6.97
N ALA A 186 17.31 -3.65 6.79
CA ALA A 186 17.39 -2.20 6.84
C ALA A 186 17.79 -1.69 8.24
N PHE A 187 17.13 -2.17 9.30
CA PHE A 187 17.45 -1.80 10.67
C PHE A 187 18.89 -2.18 11.03
N GLN A 188 19.29 -3.41 10.71
CA GLN A 188 20.64 -3.89 10.96
C GLN A 188 21.68 -3.08 10.20
N TRP A 189 21.37 -2.68 8.96
CA TRP A 189 22.25 -1.80 8.19
C TRP A 189 22.40 -0.42 8.85
N VAL A 190 21.31 0.22 9.31
CA VAL A 190 21.38 1.51 10.01
C VAL A 190 22.19 1.40 11.31
N ILE A 191 22.05 0.29 12.04
CA ILE A 191 22.86 0.01 13.24
C ILE A 191 24.34 -0.09 12.88
N ASN A 192 24.69 -0.86 11.85
CA ASN A 192 26.07 -1.07 11.41
C ASN A 192 26.71 0.19 10.82
N ASN A 193 25.95 0.94 10.03
CA ASN A 193 26.36 2.24 9.46
C ASN A 193 26.44 3.32 10.57
N GLY A 194 25.80 3.08 11.72
CA GLY A 194 25.74 3.98 12.88
C GLY A 194 24.83 5.20 12.67
N ARG A 195 24.20 5.31 11.49
CA ARG A 195 23.42 6.47 11.07
C ARG A 195 22.52 6.17 9.87
N ILE A 196 21.59 7.10 9.64
CA ILE A 196 20.85 7.30 8.41
C ILE A 196 20.70 8.82 8.17
N THR A 197 20.72 9.24 6.91
CA THR A 197 20.66 10.64 6.46
C THR A 197 19.23 11.10 6.20
N SER A 198 19.07 12.37 5.84
CA SER A 198 17.77 12.99 5.60
C SER A 198 17.30 12.82 4.16
N GLU A 199 15.99 12.87 3.93
CA GLU A 199 15.41 12.91 2.58
C GLU A 199 15.93 14.13 1.78
N ALA A 200 16.25 15.24 2.45
CA ALA A 200 16.79 16.42 1.78
C ALA A 200 18.22 16.20 1.26
N ASP A 201 19.04 15.41 1.97
CA ASP A 201 20.42 15.11 1.58
C ASP A 201 20.49 13.98 0.53
N TYR A 202 19.56 13.02 0.62
CA TYR A 202 19.50 11.87 -0.29
C TYR A 202 18.06 11.62 -0.76
N PRO A 203 17.55 12.42 -1.72
CA PRO A 203 16.16 12.35 -2.15
C PRO A 203 15.77 11.03 -2.81
N TYR A 204 14.51 10.64 -2.63
CA TYR A 204 13.92 9.47 -3.26
C TYR A 204 13.74 9.62 -4.77
N THR A 205 14.13 8.58 -5.50
CA THR A 205 14.15 8.56 -6.98
C THR A 205 13.37 7.41 -7.60
N ALA A 206 12.76 6.54 -6.78
CA ALA A 206 11.99 5.37 -7.23
C ALA A 206 12.76 4.41 -8.17
N GLN A 207 14.09 4.36 -8.04
CA GLN A 207 14.96 3.47 -8.79
C GLN A 207 16.20 3.12 -7.97
N VAL A 208 16.89 2.04 -8.33
CA VAL A 208 18.16 1.66 -7.70
C VAL A 208 19.28 2.52 -8.28
N GLY A 209 19.97 3.24 -7.41
CA GLY A 209 21.17 4.00 -7.70
C GLY A 209 22.43 3.34 -7.12
N THR A 210 23.54 4.07 -7.18
CA THR A 210 24.77 3.71 -6.48
C THR A 210 24.75 4.30 -5.08
N CYS A 211 25.13 3.52 -4.06
CA CYS A 211 25.28 4.02 -2.68
C CYS A 211 26.28 5.20 -2.62
N ASP A 212 25.74 6.42 -2.59
CA ASP A 212 26.53 7.65 -2.73
C ASP A 212 27.03 8.14 -1.38
N ALA A 213 28.33 7.95 -1.12
CA ALA A 213 28.96 8.38 0.14
C ALA A 213 28.89 9.90 0.37
N THR A 214 28.78 10.71 -0.69
CA THR A 214 28.73 12.18 -0.58
C THR A 214 27.39 12.68 -0.05
N LYS A 215 26.30 11.97 -0.37
CA LYS A 215 24.94 12.25 0.11
C LYS A 215 24.70 11.75 1.54
N LYS A 216 25.57 10.86 2.04
CA LYS A 216 25.50 10.26 3.38
C LYS A 216 26.28 11.03 4.45
N SER A 217 26.87 12.18 4.11
CA SER A 217 27.77 12.89 5.02
C SER A 217 27.06 13.43 6.25
N HIS A 218 25.80 13.84 6.12
CA HIS A 218 25.00 14.40 7.20
C HIS A 218 24.24 13.33 7.99
N TYR A 219 24.32 13.44 9.31
CA TYR A 219 23.61 12.59 10.26
C TYR A 219 22.23 13.16 10.57
N ALA A 220 21.17 12.36 10.37
CA ALA A 220 19.81 12.74 10.76
C ALA A 220 19.29 11.90 11.95
N ALA A 221 19.52 10.58 11.94
CA ALA A 221 19.10 9.68 13.01
C ALA A 221 19.97 8.42 13.10
N SER A 222 19.75 7.65 14.16
CA SER A 222 20.31 6.30 14.35
C SER A 222 19.45 5.52 15.34
N ILE A 223 19.54 4.19 15.25
CA ILE A 223 18.95 3.23 16.18
C ILE A 223 20.05 2.29 16.70
N THR A 224 19.79 1.62 17.82
CA THR A 224 20.75 0.73 18.48
C THR A 224 20.32 -0.74 18.48
N GLY A 225 19.12 -1.05 17.98
CA GLY A 225 18.55 -2.39 17.98
C GLY A 225 17.14 -2.40 17.38
N TYR A 226 16.67 -3.60 17.08
CA TYR A 226 15.30 -3.91 16.67
C TYR A 226 14.88 -5.23 17.35
N GLU A 227 13.59 -5.52 17.36
CA GLU A 227 13.01 -6.70 18.01
C GLU A 227 11.75 -7.11 17.26
N ASP A 228 11.59 -8.42 17.04
CA ASP A 228 10.40 -8.97 16.39
C ASP A 228 9.23 -9.04 17.38
N VAL A 229 8.06 -8.60 16.92
CA VAL A 229 6.81 -8.88 17.62
C VAL A 229 6.46 -10.36 17.41
N PRO A 230 6.02 -11.11 18.44
CA PRO A 230 5.53 -12.47 18.29
C PRO A 230 4.52 -12.61 17.15
N SER A 231 4.88 -13.38 16.12
CA SER A 231 4.06 -13.53 14.91
C SER A 231 2.69 -14.13 15.22
N GLY A 232 1.64 -13.59 14.59
CA GLY A 232 0.26 -14.04 14.77
C GLY A 232 -0.34 -13.71 16.14
N ASN A 233 0.30 -12.86 16.95
CA ASN A 233 -0.19 -12.48 18.28
C ASN A 233 -0.65 -11.01 18.30
N GLU A 234 -1.96 -10.81 18.14
CA GLU A 234 -2.58 -9.49 18.13
C GLU A 234 -2.33 -8.70 19.43
N THR A 235 -2.42 -9.34 20.60
CA THR A 235 -2.14 -8.69 21.88
C THR A 235 -0.69 -8.19 21.96
N ALA A 236 0.28 -8.99 21.53
CA ALA A 236 1.68 -8.58 21.54
C ALA A 236 1.93 -7.40 20.58
N LEU A 237 1.23 -7.38 19.45
CA LEU A 237 1.28 -6.32 18.47
C LEU A 237 0.64 -5.02 18.99
N MET A 238 -0.52 -5.11 19.63
CA MET A 238 -1.17 -3.99 20.33
C MET A 238 -0.24 -3.41 21.40
N ASN A 239 0.40 -4.27 22.20
CA ASN A 239 1.37 -3.85 23.21
C ASN A 239 2.58 -3.12 22.61
N ALA A 240 3.09 -3.58 21.47
CA ALA A 240 4.18 -2.89 20.76
C ALA A 240 3.74 -1.52 20.23
N VAL A 241 2.59 -1.46 19.54
CA VAL A 241 2.04 -0.22 18.96
C VAL A 241 1.75 0.82 20.04
N ALA A 242 1.32 0.39 21.24
CA ALA A 242 1.14 1.28 22.39
C ALA A 242 2.42 2.02 22.83
N ASN A 243 3.59 1.51 22.47
CA ASN A 243 4.88 2.05 22.90
C ASN A 243 5.66 2.75 21.77
N GLN A 244 5.45 2.38 20.51
CA GLN A 244 6.07 2.99 19.34
C GLN A 244 5.41 2.52 18.03
N PRO A 245 5.56 3.24 16.91
CA PRO A 245 5.16 2.73 15.60
C PRO A 245 5.85 1.41 15.26
N VAL A 246 5.09 0.48 14.68
CA VAL A 246 5.55 -0.88 14.32
C VAL A 246 5.39 -1.08 12.83
N THR A 247 6.41 -1.64 12.19
CA THR A 247 6.35 -2.03 10.78
C THR A 247 5.73 -3.42 10.69
N VAL A 248 4.70 -3.62 9.86
CA VAL A 248 4.02 -4.91 9.66
C VAL A 248 3.88 -5.26 8.18
N SER A 249 3.98 -6.56 7.88
CA SER A 249 3.76 -7.08 6.53
C SER A 249 2.31 -7.53 6.39
N ILE A 250 1.64 -7.08 5.32
CA ILE A 250 0.28 -7.51 4.98
C ILE A 250 0.20 -8.02 3.55
N GLU A 251 -0.74 -8.92 3.31
CA GLU A 251 -1.13 -9.38 1.98
C GLU A 251 -1.91 -8.26 1.27
N SER A 252 -1.36 -7.77 0.16
CA SER A 252 -1.85 -6.57 -0.54
C SER A 252 -2.24 -6.85 -1.99
N SER A 253 -2.29 -8.12 -2.39
CA SER A 253 -2.42 -8.51 -3.78
C SER A 253 -3.86 -8.45 -4.31
N GLY A 254 -4.86 -8.48 -3.42
CA GLY A 254 -6.27 -8.45 -3.82
C GLY A 254 -6.68 -7.16 -4.54
N LEU A 255 -7.53 -7.29 -5.55
CA LEU A 255 -8.17 -6.16 -6.26
C LEU A 255 -8.91 -5.21 -5.31
N SER A 256 -9.56 -5.73 -4.26
CA SER A 256 -10.21 -4.92 -3.22
C SER A 256 -9.22 -4.09 -2.41
N PHE A 257 -7.98 -4.56 -2.24
CA PHE A 257 -6.92 -3.78 -1.62
C PHE A 257 -6.42 -2.68 -2.57
N GLN A 258 -6.17 -3.04 -3.83
CA GLN A 258 -5.76 -2.08 -4.88
C GLN A 258 -6.70 -0.87 -4.97
N PHE A 259 -8.02 -1.07 -4.81
CA PHE A 259 -9.02 0.00 -4.91
C PHE A 259 -9.60 0.46 -3.58
N TYR A 260 -9.00 0.08 -2.44
CA TYR A 260 -9.48 0.52 -1.14
C TYR A 260 -9.54 2.05 -1.06
N SER A 261 -10.63 2.58 -0.52
CA SER A 261 -10.86 4.01 -0.34
C SER A 261 -11.13 4.38 1.12
N SER A 262 -12.02 3.66 1.81
CA SER A 262 -12.36 3.98 3.21
C SER A 262 -13.05 2.82 3.94
N GLY A 263 -13.16 2.92 5.27
CA GLY A 263 -13.80 1.91 6.14
C GLY A 263 -12.81 0.90 6.70
N ILE A 264 -13.30 -0.08 7.46
CA ILE A 264 -12.47 -1.15 8.03
C ILE A 264 -12.32 -2.25 6.98
N TYR A 265 -11.11 -2.43 6.44
CA TYR A 265 -10.85 -3.49 5.47
C TYR A 265 -10.94 -4.86 6.15
N ARG A 266 -11.79 -5.75 5.62
CA ARG A 266 -12.03 -7.10 6.14
C ARG A 266 -11.77 -8.20 5.11
N GLY A 267 -11.04 -7.89 4.04
CA GLY A 267 -10.74 -8.81 2.95
C GLY A 267 -11.82 -8.86 1.87
N PRO A 268 -11.77 -9.84 0.95
CA PRO A 268 -10.96 -11.06 1.03
C PRO A 268 -9.45 -10.78 0.98
N CYS A 269 -8.69 -11.48 1.83
CA CYS A 269 -7.23 -11.52 1.84
C CYS A 269 -6.76 -12.95 2.14
N GLY A 270 -5.67 -13.38 1.53
CA GLY A 270 -5.14 -14.74 1.74
C GLY A 270 -4.43 -14.87 3.08
N LEU A 271 -4.73 -15.92 3.87
CA LEU A 271 -3.91 -16.32 5.03
C LEU A 271 -2.76 -17.27 4.67
N ASN A 272 -2.64 -17.67 3.39
CA ASN A 272 -1.59 -18.57 2.95
C ASN A 272 -0.27 -17.80 2.82
N LEU A 273 0.51 -17.83 3.90
CA LEU A 273 1.91 -17.43 3.97
C LEU A 273 2.83 -18.34 3.14
N ASP A 274 2.43 -18.74 1.93
CA ASP A 274 3.26 -19.57 1.05
C ASP A 274 4.27 -18.66 0.34
N LEU A 275 5.51 -18.68 0.85
CA LEU A 275 6.53 -17.63 0.77
C LEU A 275 7.04 -17.23 -0.64
N SER A 276 6.58 -17.85 -1.72
CA SER A 276 7.22 -17.70 -3.04
C SER A 276 6.49 -16.81 -4.04
N THR A 277 5.22 -16.47 -3.81
CA THR A 277 4.41 -15.67 -4.74
C THR A 277 3.61 -14.54 -4.08
N MET A 278 3.66 -14.41 -2.74
CA MET A 278 2.97 -13.34 -2.04
C MET A 278 3.63 -12.00 -2.31
N GLN A 279 2.80 -11.06 -2.75
CA GLN A 279 3.19 -9.68 -2.88
C GLN A 279 2.71 -8.90 -1.67
N LEU A 280 3.62 -8.86 -0.70
CA LEU A 280 3.40 -8.22 0.58
C LEU A 280 3.73 -6.73 0.46
N GLN A 281 2.89 -5.92 1.09
CA GLN A 281 3.13 -4.51 1.31
C GLN A 281 3.48 -4.30 2.78
N GLN A 282 4.50 -3.50 3.03
CA GLN A 282 4.79 -3.09 4.39
C GLN A 282 3.99 -1.84 4.75
N LEU A 283 3.30 -1.91 5.87
CA LEU A 283 2.66 -0.77 6.49
C LEU A 283 3.35 -0.43 7.80
N VAL A 284 3.19 0.82 8.25
CA VAL A 284 3.50 1.20 9.62
C VAL A 284 2.19 1.34 10.38
N MET A 285 2.02 0.51 11.40
CA MET A 285 0.96 0.67 12.36
C MET A 285 1.35 1.75 13.36
N ALA A 286 0.72 2.90 13.17
CA ALA A 286 0.83 4.06 14.01
C ALA A 286 -0.44 4.29 14.86
N GLU A 287 -1.47 3.46 14.69
CA GLU A 287 -2.76 3.60 15.36
C GLU A 287 -3.25 2.26 15.90
N MET A 288 -3.97 2.31 17.01
CA MET A 288 -4.75 1.22 17.56
C MET A 288 -6.14 1.76 17.93
N ALA A 289 -7.18 1.10 17.46
CA ALA A 289 -8.57 1.43 17.76
C ALA A 289 -9.20 0.36 18.67
N PRO A 290 -10.19 0.71 19.51
CA PRO A 290 -10.83 -0.25 20.39
C PRO A 290 -11.57 -1.34 19.60
N LEU A 291 -11.39 -2.60 20.01
CA LEU A 291 -12.02 -3.81 19.44
C LEU A 291 -13.57 -3.80 19.47
N ALA A 292 -14.20 -2.79 20.08
CA ALA A 292 -15.65 -2.71 20.30
C ALA A 292 -16.49 -2.44 19.03
N SER A 293 -15.88 -2.31 17.85
CA SER A 293 -16.56 -2.24 16.56
C SER A 293 -16.40 -3.52 15.71
N ILE A 294 -15.95 -4.62 16.33
CA ILE A 294 -15.78 -5.92 15.69
C ILE A 294 -16.82 -6.90 16.26
N GLY A 295 -18.09 -6.64 15.92
CA GLY A 295 -19.21 -7.55 16.08
C GLY A 295 -19.98 -7.66 14.78
#